data_AF-A0A6G3WNW7-F1
#
_entry.id   AF-A0A6G3WNW7-F1
#
_cell.length_a   1.000
_cell.length_b   1.000
_cell.length_c   1.000
_cell.angle_alpha   90.00
_cell.angle_beta   90.00
_cell.angle_gamma   90.00
#
_symmetry.space_group_name_H-M   'P 1'
#
loop_
_entity.id
_entity.type
_entity.pdbx_description
1 polymer ?
#
loop_
_entity_poly.entity_id
_entity_poly.type
_entity_poly.pdbx_seq_one_letter_code
_entity_poly.pdbx_strand_id
1 'polypeptide(L)'
;APAHPAVAEEVLRAHDSPHAYVSAFGSRLADRGIDEPVDNLAWIALIDALDAHGLLAEFDWKEDAQEVRDQLRKLESRPSVDPWALFEAEEMLLPTEEFLHACGRRYREIGAALAVLDIESDCYPVVGLRAARAD
;
A
#
# COMPACT_ATOMS: atom_id res chain seq x y z
N ALA A 1 0.58 -7.29 9.56
CA ALA A 1 2.01 -7.59 9.31
C ALA A 1 2.61 -8.33 10.51
N PRO A 2 2.67 -9.68 10.50
CA PRO A 2 3.06 -10.46 11.68
C PRO A 2 4.48 -10.18 12.19
N ALA A 3 5.38 -9.75 11.30
CA ALA A 3 6.75 -9.37 11.63
C ALA A 3 6.88 -7.94 12.21
N HIS A 4 5.80 -7.14 12.16
CA HIS A 4 5.78 -5.74 12.55
C HIS A 4 4.63 -5.49 13.55
N PRO A 5 4.79 -5.88 14.83
CA PRO A 5 3.74 -5.75 15.84
C PRO A 5 3.30 -4.29 16.05
N ALA A 6 4.20 -3.33 15.81
CA ALA A 6 3.92 -1.90 15.86
C ALA A 6 2.73 -1.49 14.97
N VAL A 7 2.56 -2.13 13.81
CA VAL A 7 1.39 -1.86 12.93
C VAL A 7 0.08 -2.20 13.64
N ALA A 8 0.01 -3.36 14.29
CA ALA A 8 -1.21 -3.76 15.01
C ALA A 8 -1.45 -2.88 16.24
N GLU A 9 -0.40 -2.53 16.98
CA GLU A 9 -0.48 -1.65 18.15
C GLU A 9 -1.00 -0.25 17.78
N GLU A 10 -0.55 0.29 16.64
CA GLU A 10 -0.97 1.60 16.17
C GLU A 10 -2.45 1.62 15.75
N VAL A 11 -2.88 0.60 15.00
CA VAL A 11 -4.29 0.44 14.59
C VAL A 11 -5.20 0.26 15.80
N LEU A 12 -4.80 -0.55 16.79
CA LEU A 12 -5.56 -0.75 18.02
C LEU A 12 -5.65 0.56 18.81
N ARG A 13 -4.58 1.36 18.88
CA ARG A 13 -4.64 2.68 19.53
C ARG A 13 -5.63 3.63 18.85
N ALA A 14 -5.63 3.66 17.51
CA ALA A 14 -6.57 4.47 16.74
C ALA A 14 -8.03 4.04 16.97
N HIS A 15 -8.28 2.73 17.08
CA HIS A 15 -9.59 2.17 17.38
C HIS A 15 -10.05 2.42 18.82
N ASP A 16 -9.19 2.10 19.81
CA ASP A 16 -9.57 2.09 21.22
C ASP A 16 -9.51 3.47 21.88
N SER A 17 -8.72 4.39 21.31
CA SER A 17 -8.49 5.72 21.88
C SER A 17 -8.24 6.78 20.78
N PRO A 18 -9.24 7.04 19.92
CA PRO A 18 -9.07 7.84 18.71
C PRO A 18 -8.58 9.28 18.97
N HIS A 19 -9.08 9.95 20.01
CA HIS A 19 -8.61 11.29 20.38
C HIS A 19 -7.14 11.30 20.83
N ALA A 20 -6.71 10.28 21.58
CA ALA A 20 -5.32 10.16 22.00
C ALA A 20 -4.42 9.84 20.81
N TYR A 21 -4.91 9.05 19.85
CA TYR A 21 -4.21 8.78 18.60
C TYR A 21 -4.03 10.06 17.77
N VAL A 22 -5.09 10.83 17.54
CA VAL A 22 -5.00 12.13 16.83
C VAL A 22 -4.01 13.07 17.52
N SER A 23 -4.05 13.15 18.85
CA SER A 23 -3.08 13.96 19.60
C SER A 23 -1.63 13.48 19.46
N ALA A 24 -1.39 12.18 19.31
CA ALA A 24 -0.05 11.60 19.22
C ALA A 24 0.54 11.65 17.80
N PHE A 25 -0.30 11.55 16.76
CA PHE A 25 0.09 11.46 15.35
C PHE A 25 -0.34 12.67 14.52
N GLY A 26 -0.75 13.77 15.17
CA GLY A 26 -1.37 14.93 14.54
C GLY A 26 -0.59 15.54 13.38
N SER A 27 0.75 15.50 13.40
CA SER A 27 1.55 15.99 12.27
C SER A 27 1.35 15.17 10.99
N ARG A 28 1.30 13.84 11.10
CA ARG A 28 1.10 12.93 9.96
C ARG A 28 -0.35 12.98 9.48
N LEU A 29 -1.28 13.11 10.42
CA LEU A 29 -2.71 13.23 10.12
C LEU A 29 -3.07 14.59 9.49
N ALA A 30 -2.35 15.65 9.82
CA ALA A 30 -2.52 16.97 9.20
C ALA A 30 -2.25 16.92 7.69
N ASP A 31 -1.29 16.11 7.23
CA ASP A 31 -1.03 15.91 5.80
C ASP A 31 -2.22 15.24 5.07
N ARG A 32 -3.06 14.51 5.82
CA ARG A 32 -4.33 13.93 5.34
C ARG A 32 -5.55 14.82 5.61
N GLY A 33 -5.37 16.02 6.16
CA GLY A 33 -6.45 16.93 6.52
C GLY A 33 -7.29 16.49 7.72
N ILE A 34 -6.72 15.68 8.62
CA ILE A 34 -7.40 15.13 9.80
C ILE A 34 -6.88 15.80 11.07
N ASP A 35 -7.72 16.58 11.72
CA ASP A 35 -7.47 17.27 12.98
C ASP A 35 -8.31 16.75 14.16
N GLU A 36 -9.38 16.02 13.87
CA GLU A 36 -10.25 15.33 14.83
C GLU A 36 -10.51 13.87 14.42
N PRO A 37 -10.95 12.99 15.33
CA PRO A 37 -11.31 11.62 14.98
C PRO A 37 -12.36 11.51 13.87
N VAL A 38 -12.08 10.64 12.90
CA VAL A 38 -12.99 10.26 11.81
C VAL A 38 -13.39 8.79 11.92
N ASP A 39 -14.51 8.41 11.31
CA ASP A 39 -15.08 7.05 11.43
C ASP A 39 -14.11 5.95 10.96
N ASN A 40 -13.31 6.22 9.92
CA ASN A 40 -12.32 5.28 9.37
C ASN A 40 -10.90 5.48 9.92
N LEU A 41 -10.73 6.16 11.07
CA LEU A 41 -9.40 6.50 11.60
C LEU A 41 -8.49 5.28 11.80
N ALA A 42 -9.04 4.16 12.26
CA ALA A 42 -8.27 2.92 12.42
C ALA A 42 -7.79 2.34 11.07
N TRP A 43 -8.56 2.55 10.00
CA TRP A 43 -8.17 2.17 8.64
C TRP A 43 -7.05 3.07 8.12
N ILE A 44 -7.16 4.38 8.33
CA ILE A 44 -6.11 5.34 7.98
C ILE A 44 -4.82 5.04 8.76
N ALA A 45 -4.92 4.71 10.04
CA ALA A 45 -3.79 4.28 10.87
C ALA A 45 -3.11 3.02 10.32
N LEU A 46 -3.88 2.07 9.75
CA LEU A 46 -3.31 0.88 9.12
C LEU A 46 -2.46 1.28 7.90
N ILE A 47 -2.97 2.16 7.04
CA ILE A 47 -2.27 2.61 5.84
C ILE A 47 -0.97 3.32 6.21
N ASP A 48 -1.07 4.30 7.12
CA ASP A 48 0.08 5.06 7.59
C ASP A 48 1.15 4.18 8.25
N ALA A 49 0.73 3.22 9.09
CA ALA A 49 1.66 2.32 9.75
C ALA A 49 2.33 1.38 8.74
N LEU A 50 1.60 0.87 7.74
CA LEU A 50 2.20 0.03 6.71
C LEU A 50 3.20 0.82 5.85
N ASP A 51 2.87 2.05 5.47
CA ASP A 51 3.76 2.93 4.69
C ASP A 51 5.03 3.28 5.47
N ALA A 52 4.89 3.67 6.74
CA ALA A 52 6.03 3.98 7.63
C ALA A 52 7.00 2.80 7.81
N HIS A 53 6.53 1.57 7.59
CA HIS A 53 7.34 0.34 7.66
C HIS A 53 7.74 -0.20 6.28
N GLY A 54 7.50 0.52 5.18
CA GLY A 54 7.85 0.07 3.83
C GLY A 54 7.10 -1.18 3.37
N LEU A 55 5.90 -1.40 3.92
CA LEU A 55 5.01 -2.53 3.64
C LEU A 55 3.90 -2.17 2.66
N LEU A 56 3.75 -0.87 2.37
CA LEU A 56 2.78 -0.29 1.45
C LEU A 56 3.47 0.75 0.57
N ALA A 57 2.96 0.92 -0.64
CA ALA A 57 3.29 2.02 -1.53
C ALA A 57 1.98 2.70 -1.96
N GLU A 58 1.91 4.02 -1.89
CA GLU A 58 0.73 4.82 -2.25
C GLU A 58 0.96 5.45 -3.62
N PHE A 59 0.11 5.12 -4.59
CA PHE A 59 0.20 5.65 -5.96
C PHE A 59 -0.88 6.69 -6.21
N ASP A 60 -0.52 7.88 -6.68
CA ASP A 60 -1.49 8.84 -7.22
C ASP A 60 -2.15 8.29 -8.50
N TRP A 61 -3.35 8.75 -8.83
CA TRP A 61 -4.07 8.34 -10.05
C TRP A 61 -3.35 8.66 -11.36
N LYS A 62 -2.30 9.48 -11.31
CA LYS A 62 -1.54 9.92 -12.48
C LYS A 62 -0.06 9.52 -12.47
N GLU A 63 0.32 8.49 -11.72
CA GLU A 63 1.68 7.95 -11.71
C GLU A 63 2.01 7.24 -13.04
N ASP A 64 3.25 7.41 -13.51
CA ASP A 64 3.73 6.65 -14.67
C ASP A 64 4.22 5.24 -14.29
N ALA A 65 4.32 4.35 -15.28
CA ALA A 65 4.67 2.95 -15.07
C ALA A 65 6.06 2.76 -14.43
N GLN A 66 7.01 3.66 -14.68
CA GLN A 66 8.36 3.59 -14.13
C GLN A 66 8.37 4.07 -12.68
N GLU A 67 7.59 5.11 -12.34
CA GLU A 67 7.37 5.51 -10.95
C GLU A 67 6.73 4.36 -10.16
N VAL A 68 5.67 3.76 -10.70
CA VAL A 68 5.02 2.58 -10.10
C VAL A 68 6.02 1.46 -9.83
N ARG A 69 6.87 1.15 -10.81
CA ARG A 69 7.96 0.16 -10.65
C ARG A 69 8.84 0.47 -9.46
N ASP A 70 9.33 1.70 -9.40
CA ASP A 70 10.38 2.09 -8.49
C ASP A 70 9.86 2.12 -7.04
N GLN A 71 8.59 2.45 -6.83
CA GLN A 71 7.98 2.29 -5.50
C GLN A 71 7.75 0.82 -5.14
N LEU A 72 7.20 -0.01 -6.05
CA LEU A 72 6.99 -1.44 -5.77
C LEU A 72 8.30 -2.18 -5.42
N ARG A 73 9.43 -1.76 -6.00
CA ARG A 73 10.76 -2.31 -5.70
C ARG A 73 11.29 -1.95 -4.31
N LYS A 74 10.72 -0.93 -3.65
CA LYS A 74 11.09 -0.53 -2.28
C LYS A 74 10.36 -1.36 -1.22
N LEU A 75 9.27 -2.02 -1.57
CA LEU A 75 8.50 -2.84 -0.64
C LEU A 75 9.34 -3.98 -0.05
N GLU A 76 9.25 -4.19 1.27
CA GLU A 76 9.91 -5.34 1.92
C GLU A 76 9.43 -6.68 1.35
N SER A 77 8.17 -6.73 0.92
CA SER A 77 7.51 -7.90 0.33
C SER A 77 7.91 -8.17 -1.12
N ARG A 78 8.79 -7.35 -1.72
CA ARG A 78 9.14 -7.49 -3.14
C ARG A 78 9.58 -8.92 -3.48
N PRO A 79 9.18 -9.45 -4.64
CA PRO A 79 9.64 -10.75 -5.09
C PRO A 79 11.16 -10.74 -5.35
N SER A 80 11.79 -11.91 -5.25
CA SER A 80 13.21 -12.09 -5.59
C SER A 80 13.44 -12.10 -7.10
N VAL A 81 12.45 -12.55 -7.87
CA VAL A 81 12.43 -12.51 -9.32
C VAL A 81 11.78 -11.19 -9.73
N ASP A 82 12.39 -10.45 -10.67
CA ASP A 82 11.83 -9.19 -11.17
C ASP A 82 10.67 -9.50 -12.14
N PRO A 83 9.41 -9.19 -11.81
CA PRO A 83 8.28 -9.39 -12.72
C PRO A 83 8.35 -8.48 -13.95
N TRP A 84 9.20 -7.45 -13.94
CA TRP A 84 9.31 -6.50 -15.04
C TRP A 84 9.70 -7.14 -16.38
N ALA A 85 10.41 -8.26 -16.34
CA ALA A 85 10.79 -9.01 -17.54
C ALA A 85 9.59 -9.61 -18.29
N LEU A 86 8.39 -9.61 -17.69
CA LEU A 86 7.15 -10.13 -18.26
C LEU A 86 6.29 -9.05 -18.92
N PHE A 87 6.65 -7.77 -18.77
CA PHE A 87 5.85 -6.67 -19.31
C PHE A 87 6.18 -6.39 -20.77
N GLU A 88 5.13 -6.13 -21.55
CA GLU A 88 5.24 -5.65 -22.92
C GLU A 88 5.28 -4.11 -22.95
N ALA A 89 5.80 -3.54 -24.04
CA ALA A 89 5.97 -2.09 -24.16
C ALA A 89 4.63 -1.33 -24.12
N GLU A 90 3.56 -1.94 -24.62
CA GLU A 90 2.21 -1.37 -24.62
C GLU A 90 1.61 -1.30 -23.22
N GLU A 91 1.94 -2.26 -22.34
CA GLU A 91 1.48 -2.23 -20.96
C GLU A 91 2.08 -1.04 -20.19
N MET A 92 3.27 -0.58 -20.57
CA MET A 92 3.94 0.58 -19.96
C MET A 92 3.28 1.92 -20.30
N LEU A 93 2.30 1.93 -21.22
CA LEU A 93 1.55 3.12 -21.62
C LEU A 93 0.16 3.17 -20.98
N LEU A 94 -0.19 2.20 -20.14
CA LEU A 94 -1.48 2.13 -19.48
C LEU A 94 -1.61 3.23 -18.41
N PRO A 95 -2.84 3.75 -18.18
CA PRO A 95 -3.14 4.54 -17.00
C PRO A 95 -2.81 3.78 -15.71
N THR A 96 -2.55 4.50 -14.61
CA THR A 96 -2.05 3.92 -13.35
C THR A 96 -2.89 2.75 -12.85
N GLU A 97 -4.22 2.88 -12.83
CA GLU A 97 -5.12 1.80 -12.40
C GLU A 97 -4.98 0.53 -13.25
N GLU A 98 -5.08 0.68 -14.57
CA GLU A 98 -4.94 -0.43 -15.52
C GLU A 98 -3.54 -1.07 -15.44
N PHE A 99 -2.52 -0.24 -15.20
CA PHE A 99 -1.15 -0.68 -15.01
C PHE A 99 -0.95 -1.45 -13.70
N LEU A 100 -1.58 -1.03 -12.60
CA LEU A 100 -1.58 -1.78 -11.33
C LEU A 100 -2.27 -3.15 -11.49
N HIS A 101 -3.35 -3.23 -12.27
CA HIS A 101 -3.95 -4.50 -12.64
C HIS A 101 -2.99 -5.39 -13.45
N ALA A 102 -2.22 -4.82 -14.38
CA ALA A 102 -1.18 -5.54 -15.11
C ALA A 102 -0.09 -6.06 -14.15
N CYS A 103 0.37 -5.22 -13.23
CA CYS A 103 1.31 -5.61 -12.17
C CYS A 103 0.76 -6.79 -11.36
N GLY A 104 -0.50 -6.76 -10.93
CA GLY A 104 -1.12 -7.86 -10.20
C GLY A 104 -1.06 -9.19 -10.96
N ARG A 105 -1.30 -9.17 -12.29
CA ARG A 105 -1.17 -10.37 -13.14
C ARG A 105 0.27 -10.88 -13.19
N ARG A 106 1.24 -10.00 -13.43
CA ARG A 106 2.67 -10.38 -13.54
C ARG A 106 3.25 -10.86 -12.22
N TYR A 107 2.86 -10.25 -11.10
CA TYR A 107 3.25 -10.71 -9.77
C TYR A 107 2.71 -12.12 -9.48
N ARG A 108 1.47 -12.42 -9.91
CA ARG A 108 0.87 -13.74 -9.75
C ARG A 108 1.64 -14.84 -10.49
N GLU A 109 2.15 -14.55 -11.69
CA GLU A 109 2.95 -15.52 -12.46
C GLU A 109 4.22 -15.98 -11.72
N ILE A 110 4.77 -15.13 -10.84
CA ILE A 110 5.97 -15.42 -10.06
C ILE A 110 5.69 -15.79 -8.59
N GLY A 111 4.44 -16.09 -8.24
CA GLY A 111 4.06 -16.51 -6.89
C GLY A 111 3.99 -15.37 -5.87
N ALA A 112 3.80 -14.14 -6.32
CA ALA A 112 3.48 -12.99 -5.48
C ALA A 112 2.05 -12.50 -5.75
N ALA A 113 1.52 -11.67 -4.88
CA ALA A 113 0.25 -10.98 -5.09
C ALA A 113 0.39 -9.52 -4.68
N LEU A 114 -0.39 -8.66 -5.32
CA LEU A 114 -0.59 -7.28 -4.92
C LEU A 114 -2.05 -7.13 -4.48
N ALA A 115 -2.28 -6.38 -3.40
CA ALA A 115 -3.63 -6.01 -2.96
C ALA A 115 -3.70 -4.50 -2.82
N VAL A 116 -4.78 -3.90 -3.33
CA VAL A 116 -5.11 -2.50 -3.11
C VAL A 116 -5.95 -2.42 -1.84
N LEU A 117 -5.58 -1.54 -0.93
CA LEU A 117 -6.36 -1.19 0.26
C LEU A 117 -7.13 0.09 -0.06
N ASP A 118 -8.41 -0.04 -0.38
CA ASP A 118 -9.25 1.10 -0.73
C ASP A 118 -9.45 2.02 0.48
N ILE A 119 -9.18 3.31 0.29
CA ILE A 119 -9.34 4.36 1.31
C ILE A 119 -10.33 5.44 0.88
N GLU A 120 -11.13 5.19 -0.16
CA GLU A 120 -12.05 6.17 -0.76
C GLU A 120 -11.35 7.47 -1.18
N SER A 121 -10.14 7.34 -1.74
CA SER A 121 -9.28 8.43 -2.21
C SER A 121 -8.92 8.24 -3.68
N ASP A 122 -8.45 9.31 -4.34
CA ASP A 122 -7.91 9.28 -5.70
C ASP A 122 -6.46 8.71 -5.75
N CYS A 123 -6.12 7.83 -4.81
CA CYS A 123 -4.84 7.15 -4.73
C CYS A 123 -5.03 5.65 -4.48
N TYR A 124 -3.99 4.87 -4.77
CA TYR A 124 -3.98 3.42 -4.68
C TYR A 124 -2.93 2.96 -3.66
N PRO A 125 -3.32 2.74 -2.39
CA PRO A 125 -2.44 2.11 -1.41
C PRO A 125 -2.29 0.63 -1.72
N VAL A 126 -1.08 0.18 -2.09
CA VAL A 126 -0.81 -1.19 -2.53
C VAL A 126 0.13 -1.89 -1.57
N VAL A 127 -0.25 -3.10 -1.15
CA VAL A 127 0.59 -4.01 -0.36
C VAL A 127 1.02 -5.20 -1.19
N GLY A 128 2.26 -5.66 -0.99
CA GLY A 128 2.75 -6.91 -1.57
C GLY A 128 2.59 -8.09 -0.61
N LEU A 129 2.15 -9.22 -1.16
CA LEU A 129 1.91 -10.46 -0.43
C LEU A 129 2.69 -11.60 -1.10
N ARG A 130 3.25 -12.50 -0.29
CA ARG A 130 3.72 -13.78 -0.82
C ARG A 130 2.51 -14.68 -1.02
N ALA A 131 2.23 -15.07 -2.26
CA ALA A 131 1.21 -16.06 -2.53
C ALA A 131 1.81 -17.43 -2.21
N ALA A 132 1.27 -18.13 -1.22
CA ALA A 132 1.41 -19.59 -1.24
C ALA A 132 0.76 -20.06 -2.54
N ARG A 133 1.45 -20.89 -3.33
CA ARG A 133 0.78 -21.56 -4.45
C ARG A 133 -0.43 -22.30 -3.86
N ALA A 134 -1.62 -21.98 -4.35
CA ALA A 134 -2.73 -22.91 -4.20
C ALA A 134 -2.36 -24.10 -5.08
N ASP A 135 -2.02 -25.22 -4.44
CA ASP A 135 -1.86 -26.51 -5.10
C ASP A 135 -3.21 -26.99 -5.68
#